data_AF-A0A815U7M1-F1
#
_entry.id   AF-A0A815U7M1-F1
#
_cell.length_a   1.000
_cell.length_b   1.000
_cell.length_c   1.000
_cell.angle_alpha   90.00
_cell.angle_beta   90.00
_cell.angle_gamma   90.00
#
_symmetry.space_group_name_H-M   'P 1'
#
loop_
_entity.id
_entity.type
_entity.pdbx_description
1 polymer ?
#
loop_
_entity_poly.entity_id
_entity_poly.type
_entity_poly.pdbx_seq_one_letter_code
_entity_poly.pdbx_strand_id
1 'polypeptide(L)'
;MLTITGPTAGNYYLVAAQAEDFITNTSTNPMSSVPIQVLVYVYAFTNCTLKPLLMTDMTSADCLGAQVGVNFTIEFTAINLCGSDREITDIATLSFPTIIKSALVQSPTNTSIWSMQMTWVPTATQVGSQV
;
A
#
# COMPACT_ATOMS: atom_id res chain seq x y z
N MET A 1 6.68 -22.06 -9.93
CA MET A 1 5.75 -22.42 -8.84
C MET A 1 6.26 -21.72 -7.58
N LEU A 2 5.46 -20.84 -6.96
CA LEU A 2 5.81 -20.18 -5.71
C LEU A 2 5.58 -21.17 -4.56
N THR A 3 6.63 -21.60 -3.87
CA THR A 3 6.49 -22.49 -2.70
C THR A 3 6.70 -21.66 -1.45
N ILE A 4 5.62 -21.40 -0.72
CA ILE A 4 5.69 -20.84 0.63
C ILE A 4 6.19 -21.95 1.56
N THR A 5 7.32 -21.73 2.24
CA THR A 5 8.01 -22.75 3.04
C THR A 5 7.44 -22.93 4.45
N GLY A 6 6.38 -22.22 4.82
CA GLY A 6 5.54 -22.54 6.00
C GLY A 6 4.57 -21.42 6.44
N PRO A 7 3.59 -21.73 7.31
CA PRO A 7 2.56 -20.78 7.77
C PRO A 7 2.69 -20.37 9.26
N THR A 8 3.80 -20.65 9.92
CA THR A 8 3.94 -20.42 11.37
C THR A 8 4.18 -18.94 11.65
N ALA A 9 3.28 -18.35 12.44
CA ALA A 9 3.42 -17.00 12.95
C ALA A 9 4.74 -16.80 13.72
N GLY A 10 5.34 -15.61 13.55
CA GLY A 10 6.60 -15.23 14.20
C GLY A 10 7.86 -15.67 13.44
N ASN A 11 7.71 -16.45 12.35
CA ASN A 11 8.84 -16.93 11.56
C ASN A 11 9.01 -16.17 10.25
N TYR A 12 10.24 -16.21 9.75
CA TYR A 12 10.62 -15.74 8.43
C TYR A 12 10.72 -16.90 7.45
N TYR A 13 10.23 -16.68 6.23
CA TYR A 13 10.25 -17.65 5.14
C TYR A 13 10.88 -17.02 3.90
N LEU A 14 11.83 -17.75 3.31
CA LEU A 14 12.43 -17.33 2.05
C LEU A 14 11.60 -17.88 0.89
N VAL A 15 11.23 -16.99 -0.03
CA VAL A 15 10.55 -17.31 -1.28
C VAL A 15 11.48 -16.93 -2.41
N ALA A 16 11.89 -17.92 -3.20
CA ALA A 16 12.56 -17.71 -4.46
C ALA A 16 11.54 -17.81 -5.61
N ALA A 17 11.52 -16.81 -6.46
CA ALA A 17 10.71 -16.74 -7.67
C ALA A 17 11.60 -16.37 -8.86
N GLN A 18 11.12 -16.62 -10.07
CA GLN A 18 11.79 -16.20 -11.30
C GLN A 18 10.73 -15.54 -12.17
N ALA A 19 10.99 -14.31 -12.58
CA ALA A 19 10.20 -13.62 -13.58
C ALA A 19 10.84 -13.88 -14.94
N GLU A 20 10.03 -14.35 -15.88
CA GLU A 20 10.49 -14.68 -17.23
C GLU A 20 9.61 -13.97 -18.26
N ASP A 21 10.24 -13.44 -19.29
CA ASP A 21 9.57 -12.80 -20.42
C ASP A 21 9.68 -13.68 -21.67
N PHE A 22 8.60 -13.76 -22.44
CA PHE A 22 8.45 -14.62 -23.61
C PHE A 22 7.93 -13.81 -24.78
N ILE A 23 8.50 -14.03 -25.96
CA ILE A 23 8.10 -13.32 -27.19
C ILE A 23 6.63 -13.57 -27.58
N THR A 24 6.10 -14.74 -27.24
CA THR A 24 4.71 -15.12 -27.44
C THR A 24 4.22 -16.01 -26.30
N ASN A 25 2.90 -16.08 -26.13
CA ASN A 25 2.25 -16.95 -25.14
C ASN A 25 2.41 -18.46 -25.40
N THR A 26 2.98 -18.85 -26.55
CA THR A 26 3.28 -20.25 -26.92
C THR A 26 4.77 -20.56 -26.86
N SER A 27 5.63 -19.55 -26.67
CA SER A 27 7.07 -19.79 -26.56
C SER A 27 7.39 -20.55 -25.29
N THR A 28 8.29 -21.53 -25.40
CA THR A 28 8.83 -22.27 -24.25
C THR A 28 10.22 -21.81 -23.84
N ASN A 29 10.85 -20.93 -24.62
CA ASN A 29 12.16 -20.35 -24.31
C ASN A 29 11.98 -18.88 -23.89
N PRO A 30 12.46 -18.50 -22.68
CA PRO A 30 12.39 -17.13 -22.22
C PRO A 30 13.43 -16.26 -22.95
N MET A 31 13.05 -15.02 -23.28
CA MET A 31 13.98 -14.00 -23.79
C MET A 31 14.83 -13.41 -22.67
N SER A 32 14.27 -13.34 -21.46
CA SER A 32 14.97 -12.91 -20.25
C SER A 32 14.43 -13.64 -19.03
N SER A 33 15.30 -13.82 -18.03
CA SER A 33 14.96 -14.46 -16.75
C SER A 33 15.61 -13.67 -15.62
N VAL A 34 14.81 -13.20 -14.67
CA VAL A 34 15.28 -12.44 -13.49
C VAL A 34 14.94 -13.22 -12.22
N PRO A 35 15.93 -13.66 -11.42
CA PRO A 35 15.68 -14.28 -10.13
C PRO A 35 15.23 -13.22 -9.11
N ILE A 36 14.20 -13.53 -8.34
CA ILE A 36 13.63 -12.70 -7.30
C ILE A 36 13.68 -13.49 -5.99
N GLN A 37 14.26 -12.91 -4.94
CA GLN A 37 14.24 -13.47 -3.60
C GLN A 37 13.48 -12.53 -2.67
N VAL A 38 12.45 -13.05 -2.01
CA VAL A 38 11.63 -12.30 -1.05
C VAL A 38 11.72 -12.98 0.31
N LEU A 39 11.92 -12.18 1.35
CA LEU A 39 11.80 -12.63 2.73
C LEU A 39 10.39 -12.27 3.23
N VAL A 40 9.61 -13.27 3.61
CA VAL A 40 8.24 -13.12 4.10
C VAL A 40 8.23 -13.35 5.60
N TYR A 41 7.77 -12.37 6.37
CA TYR A 41 7.49 -12.54 7.79
C TYR A 41 6.00 -12.84 8.01
N VAL A 42 5.69 -13.94 8.70
CA VAL A 42 4.30 -14.30 9.01
C VAL A 42 3.93 -13.72 10.36
N TYR A 43 3.01 -12.76 10.38
CA TYR A 43 2.49 -12.21 11.63
C TYR A 43 1.55 -13.19 12.33
N ALA A 44 1.55 -13.16 13.67
CA ALA A 44 0.53 -13.83 14.45
C ALA A 44 -0.84 -13.24 14.13
N PHE A 45 -1.77 -14.08 13.69
CA PHE A 45 -3.14 -13.66 13.45
C PHE A 45 -3.73 -13.15 14.77
N THR A 46 -4.21 -11.91 14.77
CA THR A 46 -4.83 -11.32 15.96
C THR A 46 -6.22 -11.93 16.17
N ASN A 47 -6.73 -11.95 17.40
CA ASN A 47 -8.11 -12.38 17.66
C ASN A 47 -9.17 -11.49 16.98
N CYS A 48 -8.76 -10.36 16.40
CA CYS A 48 -9.62 -9.56 15.57
C CYS A 48 -9.62 -10.05 14.12
N THR A 49 -10.79 -10.51 13.68
CA THR A 49 -11.05 -10.92 12.30
C THR A 49 -11.51 -9.75 11.43
N LEU A 50 -11.82 -8.60 12.02
CA LEU A 50 -12.24 -7.39 11.30
C LEU A 50 -11.02 -6.66 10.75
N LYS A 51 -11.05 -6.37 9.45
CA LYS A 51 -10.03 -5.51 8.82
C LYS A 51 -10.28 -4.05 9.22
N PRO A 52 -9.23 -3.22 9.36
CA PRO A 52 -9.42 -1.78 9.50
C PRO A 52 -10.21 -1.22 8.33
N LEU A 53 -11.09 -0.26 8.62
CA LEU A 53 -11.78 0.49 7.58
C LEU A 53 -10.88 1.66 7.17
N LEU A 54 -10.46 1.70 5.90
CA LEU A 54 -9.72 2.82 5.34
C LEU A 54 -10.70 3.73 4.58
N MET A 55 -10.67 5.00 4.91
CA MET A 55 -11.46 6.07 4.31
C MET A 55 -10.53 7.16 3.82
N THR A 56 -10.98 7.89 2.81
CA THR A 56 -10.35 9.11 2.32
C THR A 56 -11.39 10.21 2.32
N ASP A 57 -10.93 11.46 2.25
CA ASP A 57 -11.77 12.60 1.87
C ASP A 57 -12.42 12.45 0.47
N MET A 58 -11.90 11.53 -0.37
CA MET A 58 -12.49 11.18 -1.66
C MET A 58 -13.75 10.31 -1.51
N THR A 59 -14.81 10.67 -2.24
CA THR A 59 -15.92 9.77 -2.57
C THR A 59 -15.40 8.68 -3.52
N SER A 60 -15.86 7.44 -3.37
CA SER A 60 -15.33 6.24 -4.04
C SER A 60 -15.40 6.23 -5.59
N ALA A 61 -15.79 7.33 -6.24
CA ALA A 61 -16.00 7.43 -7.68
C ALA A 61 -15.43 8.70 -8.33
N ASP A 62 -14.86 9.66 -7.58
CA ASP A 62 -14.47 10.95 -8.14
C ASP A 62 -12.95 11.13 -8.24
N CYS A 63 -12.48 11.57 -9.41
CA CYS A 63 -11.13 12.08 -9.58
C CYS A 63 -11.04 13.49 -8.98
N LEU A 64 -10.10 13.71 -8.06
CA LEU A 64 -9.80 15.07 -7.62
C LEU A 64 -8.87 15.76 -8.61
N GLY A 65 -9.25 16.96 -9.03
CA GLY A 65 -8.39 17.82 -9.84
C GLY A 65 -7.23 18.34 -9.01
N ALA A 66 -5.99 18.02 -9.41
CA ALA A 66 -4.79 18.58 -8.81
C ALA A 66 -4.20 19.63 -9.77
N GLN A 67 -3.99 20.86 -9.28
CA GLN A 67 -3.45 21.94 -10.08
C GLN A 67 -1.91 21.90 -10.08
N VAL A 68 -1.31 22.05 -11.27
CA VAL A 68 0.15 22.13 -11.42
C VAL A 68 0.71 23.32 -10.64
N GLY A 69 1.76 23.07 -9.86
CA GLY A 69 2.44 24.09 -9.05
C GLY A 69 1.73 24.47 -7.76
N VAL A 70 0.57 23.88 -7.46
CA VAL A 70 -0.19 24.13 -6.22
C VAL A 70 -0.07 22.95 -5.30
N ASN A 71 0.10 23.20 -4.00
CA ASN A 71 0.15 22.13 -3.01
C ASN A 71 -1.19 21.40 -2.96
N PHE A 72 -1.16 20.09 -3.13
CA PHE A 72 -2.32 19.23 -3.10
C PHE A 72 -2.19 18.24 -1.94
N THR A 73 -3.23 18.16 -1.11
CA THR A 73 -3.25 17.35 0.10
C THR A 73 -4.47 16.43 0.11
N ILE A 74 -4.26 15.16 0.46
CA ILE A 74 -5.28 14.14 0.69
C ILE A 74 -5.15 13.66 2.13
N GLU A 75 -6.27 13.53 2.84
CA GLU A 75 -6.31 12.89 4.15
C GLU A 75 -6.83 11.45 4.07
N PHE A 76 -6.04 10.53 4.63
CA PHE A 76 -6.43 9.14 4.86
C PHE A 76 -6.82 8.98 6.32
N THR A 77 -7.97 8.37 6.55
CA THR A 77 -8.46 8.01 7.89
C THR A 77 -8.61 6.50 7.97
N ALA A 78 -8.02 5.89 8.98
CA ALA A 78 -8.12 4.45 9.24
C ALA A 78 -8.81 4.22 10.58
N ILE A 79 -9.82 3.34 10.58
CA ILE A 79 -10.61 2.99 11.76
C ILE A 79 -10.31 1.54 12.14
N ASN A 80 -9.79 1.36 13.34
CA ASN A 80 -9.63 0.06 13.96
C ASN A 80 -10.96 -0.42 14.56
N LEU A 81 -11.53 -1.44 13.92
CA LEU A 81 -12.81 -2.05 14.30
C LEU A 81 -12.67 -3.11 15.41
N CYS A 82 -11.45 -3.36 15.90
CA CYS A 82 -11.13 -4.38 16.88
C CYS A 82 -11.22 -3.91 18.33
N GLY A 83 -11.46 -2.62 18.57
CA GLY A 83 -11.43 -2.00 19.90
C GLY A 83 -10.13 -1.24 20.18
N SER A 84 -10.02 -0.64 21.37
CA SER A 84 -8.95 0.30 21.73
C SER A 84 -7.65 -0.36 22.22
N ASP A 85 -7.59 -1.69 22.31
CA ASP A 85 -6.40 -2.47 22.73
C ASP A 85 -5.42 -2.73 21.58
N ARG A 86 -5.70 -2.22 20.38
CA ARG A 86 -4.91 -2.42 19.17
C ARG A 86 -4.57 -1.09 18.54
N GLU A 87 -3.43 -1.08 17.84
CA GLU A 87 -2.87 0.10 17.20
C GLU A 87 -2.69 -0.12 15.70
N ILE A 88 -3.05 0.87 14.87
CA ILE A 88 -2.58 0.98 13.49
C ILE A 88 -1.27 1.72 13.59
N THR A 89 -0.24 1.10 13.06
CA THR A 89 1.13 1.59 13.11
C THR A 89 1.54 2.29 11.82
N ASP A 90 0.85 2.02 10.72
CA ASP A 90 1.16 2.59 9.41
C ASP A 90 -0.03 2.53 8.45
N ILE A 91 -0.06 3.45 7.47
CA ILE A 91 -0.92 3.43 6.28
C ILE A 91 -0.01 3.40 5.06
N ALA A 92 0.23 2.19 4.55
CA ALA A 92 1.04 2.00 3.35
C ALA A 92 0.27 2.46 2.10
N THR A 93 0.95 3.18 1.20
CA THR A 93 0.39 3.62 -0.07
C THR A 93 1.42 3.46 -1.18
N LEU A 94 0.96 3.10 -2.38
CA LEU A 94 1.78 3.10 -3.59
C LEU A 94 1.84 4.54 -4.11
N SER A 95 2.94 5.22 -3.81
CA SER A 95 3.15 6.64 -4.10
C SER A 95 4.36 6.84 -5.01
N PHE A 96 4.37 7.91 -5.78
CA PHE A 96 5.55 8.35 -6.53
C PHE A 96 6.50 9.17 -5.64
N PRO A 97 7.79 9.32 -6.01
CA PRO A 97 8.84 9.82 -5.10
C PRO A 97 8.65 11.24 -4.54
N THR A 98 7.81 12.07 -5.14
CA THR A 98 7.59 13.46 -4.70
C THR A 98 6.46 13.62 -3.68
N ILE A 99 5.77 12.54 -3.31
CA ILE A 99 4.75 12.59 -2.27
C ILE A 99 5.39 12.54 -0.88
N ILE A 100 4.97 13.47 -0.03
CA ILE A 100 5.32 13.56 1.39
C ILE A 100 4.17 12.99 2.20
N LYS A 101 4.47 12.04 3.09
CA LYS A 101 3.51 11.48 4.06
C LYS A 101 3.74 12.10 5.42
N SER A 102 2.69 12.54 6.10
CA SER A 102 2.77 12.95 7.50
C SER A 102 2.99 11.73 8.40
N ALA A 103 3.36 11.97 9.65
CA ALA A 103 3.24 10.94 10.68
C ALA A 103 1.76 10.53 10.83
N LEU A 104 1.53 9.30 11.27
CA LEU A 104 0.22 8.81 11.66
C LEU A 104 -0.17 9.44 13.01
N VAL A 105 -1.37 10.02 13.10
CA VAL A 105 -1.86 10.72 14.28
C VAL A 105 -3.13 10.05 14.79
N GLN A 106 -3.19 9.72 16.08
CA GLN A 106 -4.39 9.18 16.72
C GLN A 106 -5.37 10.29 17.06
N SER A 107 -6.65 10.04 16.83
CA SER A 107 -7.70 11.00 17.22
C SER A 107 -7.77 11.14 18.75
N PRO A 108 -7.76 12.37 19.29
CA PRO A 108 -7.83 12.60 20.73
C PRO A 108 -9.22 12.27 21.32
N THR A 109 -10.25 12.19 20.48
CA THR A 109 -11.64 11.90 20.91
C THR A 109 -12.05 10.46 20.67
N ASN A 110 -11.35 9.73 19.79
CA ASN A 110 -11.63 8.33 19.50
C ASN A 110 -10.33 7.58 19.19
N THR A 111 -9.86 6.79 20.15
CA THR A 111 -8.60 6.04 20.05
C THR A 111 -8.61 4.94 18.98
N SER A 112 -9.77 4.60 18.42
CA SER A 112 -9.87 3.68 17.28
C SER A 112 -9.62 4.34 15.93
N ILE A 113 -9.47 5.67 15.88
CA ILE A 113 -9.29 6.42 14.63
C ILE A 113 -7.86 6.96 14.56
N TRP A 114 -7.21 6.73 13.43
CA TRP A 114 -5.96 7.40 13.05
C TRP A 114 -6.07 8.07 11.70
N SER A 115 -5.29 9.13 11.52
CA SER A 115 -5.23 9.89 10.27
C SER A 115 -3.79 10.12 9.82
N MET A 116 -3.59 10.14 8.51
CA MET A 116 -2.33 10.46 7.84
C MET A 116 -2.62 11.32 6.62
N GLN A 117 -1.84 12.37 6.43
CA GLN A 117 -1.94 13.23 5.25
C GLN A 117 -0.87 12.90 4.23
N MET A 118 -1.26 12.88 2.97
CA MET A 118 -0.36 12.83 1.83
C MET A 118 -0.39 14.16 1.12
N THR A 119 0.79 14.73 0.87
CA THR A 119 0.94 16.05 0.26
C THR A 119 1.95 16.00 -0.86
N TRP A 120 1.65 16.62 -2.00
CA TRP A 120 2.62 16.86 -3.05
C TRP A 120 2.26 18.10 -3.87
N VAL A 121 3.25 18.62 -4.61
CA VAL A 121 3.04 19.67 -5.61
C VAL A 121 3.10 19.03 -6.99
N PRO A 122 1.97 18.94 -7.74
CA PRO A 122 1.98 18.38 -9.08
C PRO A 122 2.85 19.22 -10.02
N THR A 123 3.58 18.56 -10.90
CA THR A 123 4.44 19.15 -11.92
C THR A 123 3.85 18.95 -13.31
N ALA A 124 4.25 19.77 -14.28
CA ALA A 124 3.74 19.68 -15.64
C ALA A 124 4.02 18.30 -16.29
N THR A 125 5.07 17.59 -15.85
CA THR A 125 5.41 16.25 -16.35
C THR A 125 4.50 15.15 -15.82
N GLN A 126 3.68 15.43 -14.81
CA GLN A 126 2.73 14.49 -14.22
C GLN A 126 1.31 14.63 -14.80
N VAL A 127 1.10 15.59 -15.71
CA VAL A 127 -0.17 15.77 -16.39
C VAL A 127 -0.34 14.64 -17.41
N GLY A 128 -1.34 13.78 -17.20
CA GLY A 128 -1.72 12.76 -18.18
C GLY A 128 -2.30 13.38 -19.45
N SER A 129 -2.28 12.65 -20.56
CA SER A 129 -2.98 13.07 -21.78
C SER A 129 -4.46 13.25 -21.48
N GLN A 130 -4.98 14.47 -21.65
CA GLN A 130 -6.42 14.71 -21.60
C GLN A 130 -7.01 14.15 -22.91
N VAL A 131 -7.72 13.03 -22.82
CA VAL A 131 -8.54 12.46 -23.91
C VAL A 131 -9.99 12.86 -23.74
#